data_AF-A0A915JN17-F1
#
_entry.id   AF-A0A915JN17-F1
#
_cell.length_a   1.000
_cell.length_b   1.000
_cell.length_c   1.000
_cell.angle_alpha   90.00
_cell.angle_beta   90.00
_cell.angle_gamma   90.00
#
_symmetry.space_group_name_H-M   'P 1'
#
loop_
_entity.id
_entity.type
_entity.pdbx_description
1 polymer ?
#
loop_
_entity_poly.entity_id
_entity_poly.type
_entity_poly.pdbx_seq_one_letter_code
_entity_poly.pdbx_strand_id
1 'polypeptide(L)'
;MADRLTQLQDCANEMANQMCNSIGVLQQTAPANALDNSDIENLEQEENAQIFAELIARTARDIDILIDSLPDIDCRVFNPKICDPEQNKEKSESNEWTMKKLEDENQEAARRLESAVADGQKLLERIQFALEDIAKIQISSKELSQVLTDGKK
;
A
#
# COMPACT_ATOMS: atom_id res chain seq x y z
N MET A 1 -1.17 -1.25 6.45
CA MET A 1 -1.05 -1.67 5.04
C MET A 1 0.02 -2.75 5.04
N ALA A 2 -0.37 -4.02 5.20
CA ALA A 2 0.58 -5.11 5.28
C ALA A 2 1.22 -5.28 3.90
N ASP A 3 2.54 -5.29 3.85
CA ASP A 3 3.29 -5.65 2.65
C ASP A 3 2.82 -7.03 2.16
N ARG A 4 2.84 -7.26 0.84
CA ARG A 4 2.40 -8.54 0.25
C ARG A 4 3.21 -9.71 0.80
N LEU A 5 4.48 -9.48 1.14
CA LEU A 5 5.32 -10.47 1.79
C LEU A 5 4.83 -10.80 3.22
N THR A 6 4.43 -9.79 3.98
CA THR A 6 3.85 -10.00 5.32
C THR A 6 2.53 -10.75 5.23
N GLN A 7 1.66 -10.41 4.26
CA GLN A 7 0.41 -11.13 4.02
C GLN A 7 0.67 -12.60 3.66
N LEU A 8 1.67 -12.88 2.83
CA LEU A 8 2.06 -14.25 2.46
C LEU A 8 2.54 -15.04 3.68
N GLN A 9 3.33 -14.41 4.55
CA GLN A 9 3.78 -15.01 5.80
C GLN A 9 2.60 -15.34 6.74
N ASP A 10 1.65 -14.42 6.86
CA ASP A 10 0.45 -14.62 7.68
C ASP A 10 -0.40 -15.78 7.12
N CYS A 11 -0.63 -15.83 5.80
CA CYS A 11 -1.35 -16.94 5.15
C CYS A 11 -0.64 -18.29 5.30
N ALA A 12 0.69 -18.33 5.20
CA ALA A 12 1.46 -19.56 5.41
C ALA A 12 1.37 -20.05 6.86
N ASN A 13 1.43 -19.13 7.82
CA ASN A 13 1.25 -19.45 9.23
C ASN A 13 -0.19 -19.93 9.53
N GLU A 14 -1.18 -19.31 8.91
CA GLU A 14 -2.58 -19.72 9.01
C GLU A 14 -2.83 -21.12 8.40
N MET A 15 -2.24 -21.42 7.25
CA MET A 15 -2.28 -22.76 6.65
C MET A 15 -1.68 -23.82 7.58
N ALA A 16 -0.52 -23.53 8.19
CA ALA A 16 0.11 -24.44 9.15
C ALA A 16 -0.80 -24.70 10.36
N ASN A 17 -1.44 -23.66 10.90
CA ASN A 17 -2.40 -23.81 12.00
C ASN A 17 -3.62 -24.63 11.60
N GLN A 18 -4.20 -24.39 10.42
CA GLN A 18 -5.34 -25.15 9.89
C GLN A 18 -4.98 -26.64 9.74
N MET A 19 -3.81 -26.96 9.18
CA MET A 19 -3.34 -28.34 9.05
C MET A 19 -3.14 -29.00 10.43
N CYS A 20 -2.44 -28.35 11.37
CA CYS A 20 -2.24 -28.89 12.72
C CYS A 20 -3.55 -29.10 13.49
N ASN A 21 -4.46 -28.12 13.42
CA ASN A 21 -5.76 -28.21 14.08
C ASN A 21 -6.62 -29.31 13.46
N SER A 22 -6.60 -29.44 12.12
CA SER A 22 -7.33 -30.50 11.42
C SER A 22 -6.85 -31.89 11.85
N ILE A 23 -5.54 -32.12 11.91
CA ILE A 23 -4.97 -33.39 12.37
C ILE A 23 -5.40 -33.68 13.81
N GLY A 24 -5.33 -32.67 14.69
CA GLY A 24 -5.72 -32.83 16.10
C GLY A 24 -7.19 -33.20 16.27
N VAL A 25 -8.10 -32.54 15.53
CA VAL A 25 -9.54 -32.83 15.57
C VAL A 25 -9.84 -34.20 14.98
N LEU A 26 -9.29 -34.52 13.81
CA LEU A 26 -9.50 -35.82 13.15
C LEU A 26 -8.99 -36.99 13.99
N GLN A 27 -7.87 -36.83 14.70
CA GLN A 27 -7.38 -37.85 15.63
C GLN A 27 -8.28 -38.04 16.85
N GLN A 28 -8.93 -36.98 17.33
CA GLN A 28 -9.88 -37.06 18.45
C GLN A 28 -11.20 -37.72 18.03
N THR A 29 -11.63 -37.50 16.80
CA THR A 29 -12.88 -38.05 16.25
C THR A 29 -12.69 -39.41 15.60
N ALA A 30 -11.45 -39.85 15.38
CA ALA A 30 -11.14 -41.13 14.77
C ALA A 30 -11.66 -42.30 15.62
N PRO A 31 -12.43 -43.24 15.04
CA PRO A 31 -12.88 -44.43 15.75
C PRO A 31 -11.70 -45.36 16.09
N ALA A 32 -11.83 -46.12 17.18
CA ALA A 32 -10.83 -47.08 17.60
C ALA A 32 -10.80 -48.27 16.62
N ASN A 33 -9.87 -48.25 15.68
CA ASN A 33 -9.52 -49.30 14.71
C ASN A 33 -10.62 -50.37 14.50
N ALA A 34 -11.65 -50.02 13.75
CA ALA A 34 -12.72 -50.93 13.39
C ALA A 34 -12.23 -51.89 12.30
N LEU A 35 -11.89 -53.12 12.69
CA LEU A 35 -11.64 -54.24 11.76
C LEU A 35 -12.96 -54.79 11.17
N ASP A 36 -14.09 -54.28 11.61
CA ASP A 36 -15.43 -54.56 11.09
C ASP A 36 -15.93 -53.36 10.29
N ASN A 37 -16.46 -53.59 9.09
CA ASN A 37 -16.87 -52.54 8.14
C ASN A 37 -18.11 -51.74 8.61
N SER A 38 -18.65 -52.02 9.80
CA SER A 38 -19.83 -51.38 10.36
C SER A 38 -19.61 -49.92 10.78
N ASP A 39 -18.37 -49.49 11.03
CA ASP A 39 -18.07 -48.13 11.50
C ASP A 39 -17.70 -47.15 10.36
N ILE A 40 -17.71 -47.60 9.09
CA ILE A 40 -17.37 -46.77 7.93
C ILE A 40 -18.42 -45.69 7.68
N GLU A 41 -19.70 -45.94 7.98
CA GLU A 41 -20.78 -44.96 7.80
C GLU A 41 -20.64 -43.74 8.75
N ASN A 42 -19.93 -43.87 9.88
CA ASN A 42 -19.63 -42.73 10.76
C ASN A 42 -18.51 -41.82 10.21
N LEU A 43 -17.68 -42.31 9.28
CA LEU A 43 -16.63 -41.50 8.63
C LEU A 43 -17.19 -40.55 7.57
N GLU A 44 -18.32 -40.89 6.94
CA GLU A 44 -18.99 -40.02 5.96
C GLU A 44 -19.59 -38.75 6.59
N GLN A 45 -19.65 -38.70 7.92
CA GLN A 45 -20.17 -37.58 8.70
C GLN A 45 -19.06 -36.71 9.32
N GLU A 46 -17.83 -36.78 8.80
CA GLU A 46 -16.77 -35.85 9.18
C GLU A 46 -16.96 -34.48 8.52
N GLU A 47 -18.02 -33.76 8.92
CA GLU A 47 -18.27 -32.35 8.57
C GLU A 47 -17.02 -31.48 8.83
N ASN A 48 -16.30 -31.79 9.91
CA ASN A 48 -15.04 -31.15 10.26
C ASN A 48 -13.94 -31.38 9.20
N ALA A 49 -13.83 -32.59 8.64
CA ALA A 49 -12.83 -32.88 7.59
C ALA A 49 -13.12 -32.04 6.34
N GLN A 50 -14.39 -31.93 5.95
CA GLN A 50 -14.81 -31.12 4.81
C GLN A 50 -14.52 -29.63 5.04
N ILE A 51 -14.85 -29.10 6.23
CA ILE A 51 -14.58 -27.71 6.59
C ILE A 51 -13.07 -27.41 6.57
N PHE A 52 -12.24 -28.28 7.15
CA PHE A 52 -10.78 -28.08 7.13
C PHE A 52 -10.22 -28.19 5.71
N ALA A 53 -10.71 -29.13 4.89
CA ALA A 53 -10.29 -29.23 3.50
C ALA A 53 -10.65 -27.97 2.70
N GLU A 54 -11.83 -27.40 2.90
CA GLU A 54 -12.24 -26.14 2.28
C GLU A 54 -11.36 -24.97 2.72
N LEU A 55 -11.09 -24.84 4.02
CA LEU A 55 -10.23 -23.80 4.58
C LEU A 55 -8.79 -23.89 4.03
N ILE A 56 -8.20 -25.09 4.03
CA ILE A 56 -6.85 -25.33 3.51
C ILE A 56 -6.79 -25.02 2.01
N ALA A 57 -7.77 -25.48 1.22
CA ALA A 57 -7.81 -25.25 -0.22
C ALA A 57 -7.96 -23.76 -0.55
N ARG A 58 -8.75 -23.03 0.25
CA ARG A 58 -8.90 -21.59 0.11
C ARG A 58 -7.61 -20.85 0.45
N THR A 59 -7.01 -21.15 1.60
CA THR A 59 -5.74 -20.52 2.02
C THR A 59 -4.60 -20.85 1.04
N ALA A 60 -4.58 -22.05 0.44
CA ALA A 60 -3.64 -22.39 -0.63
C ALA A 60 -3.82 -21.53 -1.87
N ARG A 61 -5.07 -21.32 -2.32
CA ARG A 61 -5.35 -20.43 -3.44
C ARG A 61 -4.97 -18.98 -3.13
N ASP A 62 -5.22 -18.52 -1.90
CA ASP A 62 -4.84 -17.17 -1.48
C ASP A 62 -3.31 -16.99 -1.48
N ILE A 63 -2.56 -18.03 -1.08
CA ILE A 63 -1.08 -18.06 -1.20
C ILE A 63 -0.65 -17.97 -2.67
N ASP A 64 -1.25 -18.75 -3.57
CA ASP A 64 -0.92 -18.71 -5.01
C ASP A 64 -1.15 -17.32 -5.61
N ILE A 65 -2.32 -16.71 -5.32
CA ILE A 65 -2.64 -15.36 -5.77
C ILE A 65 -1.64 -14.34 -5.20
N LEU A 66 -1.26 -14.49 -3.93
CA LEU A 66 -0.29 -13.60 -3.30
C LEU A 66 1.07 -13.71 -3.98
N ILE A 67 1.54 -14.92 -4.29
CA ILE A 67 2.79 -15.18 -5.03
C ILE A 67 2.74 -14.53 -6.42
N ASP A 68 1.65 -14.72 -7.17
CA ASP A 68 1.49 -14.13 -8.51
C ASP A 68 1.41 -12.59 -8.47
N SER A 69 0.96 -12.03 -7.33
CA SER A 69 0.87 -10.59 -7.12
C SER A 69 2.14 -9.95 -6.56
N LEU A 70 3.16 -10.76 -6.21
CA LEU A 70 4.42 -10.21 -5.77
C LEU A 70 5.03 -9.41 -6.92
N PRO A 71 5.65 -8.24 -6.64
CA PRO A 71 6.50 -7.62 -7.63
C PRO A 71 7.56 -8.64 -8.07
N ASP A 72 8.11 -8.47 -9.26
CA ASP A 72 9.15 -9.33 -9.82
C ASP A 72 10.44 -9.16 -8.96
N ILE A 73 10.46 -9.80 -7.79
CA ILE A 73 11.52 -9.65 -6.78
C ILE A 73 12.78 -10.26 -7.39
N ASP A 74 13.78 -9.40 -7.53
CA ASP A 74 15.10 -9.77 -8.01
C ASP A 74 15.63 -10.94 -7.15
N CYS A 75 15.71 -12.14 -7.73
CA CYS A 75 16.10 -13.40 -7.08
C CYS A 75 17.45 -13.32 -6.33
N ARG A 76 18.24 -12.26 -6.62
CA ARG A 76 19.49 -11.87 -5.98
C ARG A 76 19.38 -11.60 -4.47
N VAL A 77 18.26 -11.04 -3.99
CA VAL A 77 18.12 -10.66 -2.56
C VAL A 77 18.00 -11.90 -1.66
N PHE A 78 17.37 -12.96 -2.18
CA PHE A 78 17.05 -14.13 -1.37
C PHE A 78 18.05 -15.28 -1.54
N ASN A 79 18.62 -15.49 -2.73
CA ASN A 79 19.67 -16.48 -2.92
C ASN A 79 20.53 -16.24 -4.19
N PRO A 80 21.71 -15.61 -4.07
CA PRO A 80 22.56 -15.28 -5.22
C PRO A 80 23.14 -16.50 -5.96
N LYS A 81 22.91 -17.73 -5.49
CA LYS A 81 23.40 -18.98 -6.11
C LYS A 81 22.37 -19.72 -6.97
N ILE A 82 21.09 -19.31 -6.98
CA ILE A 82 20.01 -20.09 -7.60
C ILE A 82 19.70 -19.65 -9.06
N CYS A 83 20.20 -18.50 -9.53
CA CYS A 83 19.85 -17.97 -10.85
C CYS A 83 21.08 -17.81 -11.77
N ASP A 84 20.90 -18.18 -13.05
CA ASP A 84 21.91 -18.05 -14.09
C ASP A 84 22.53 -16.63 -14.14
N PRO A 85 23.87 -16.50 -14.10
CA PRO A 85 24.53 -15.19 -13.95
C PRO A 85 24.37 -14.23 -15.14
N GLU A 86 24.05 -14.72 -16.35
CA GLU A 86 23.96 -13.88 -17.57
C GLU A 86 22.61 -13.17 -17.73
N GLN A 87 21.48 -13.87 -17.54
CA GLN A 87 20.12 -13.28 -17.57
C GLN A 87 19.89 -12.24 -16.46
N ASN A 88 20.75 -12.29 -15.44
CA ASN A 88 20.59 -11.56 -14.20
C ASN A 88 21.15 -10.13 -14.31
N LYS A 89 22.20 -9.88 -15.11
CA LYS A 89 22.89 -8.58 -15.17
C LYS A 89 21.97 -7.47 -15.71
N GLU A 90 21.26 -7.73 -16.80
CA GLU A 90 20.34 -6.77 -17.42
C GLU A 90 19.20 -6.34 -16.48
N LYS A 91 18.66 -7.26 -15.66
CA LYS A 91 17.45 -6.99 -14.87
C LYS A 91 17.72 -6.15 -13.61
N SER A 92 18.87 -6.35 -12.98
CA SER A 92 19.30 -5.54 -11.83
C SER A 92 19.74 -4.14 -12.25
N GLU A 93 20.40 -4.02 -13.40
CA GLU A 93 20.68 -2.73 -14.04
C GLU A 93 19.38 -2.01 -14.41
N SER A 94 18.34 -2.73 -14.85
CA SER A 94 17.02 -2.16 -15.14
C SER A 94 16.33 -1.58 -13.90
N ASN A 95 16.41 -2.25 -12.74
CA ASN A 95 15.80 -1.75 -11.50
C ASN A 95 16.54 -0.52 -10.97
N GLU A 96 17.88 -0.53 -10.97
CA GLU A 96 18.68 0.63 -10.58
C GLU A 96 18.48 1.81 -11.53
N TRP A 97 18.41 1.55 -12.84
CA TRP A 97 18.08 2.55 -13.85
C TRP A 97 16.68 3.13 -13.64
N THR A 98 15.69 2.29 -13.34
CA THR A 98 14.31 2.73 -13.10
C THR A 98 14.23 3.60 -11.85
N MET A 99 14.89 3.22 -10.76
CA MET A 99 14.95 4.02 -9.54
C MET A 99 15.63 5.36 -9.78
N LYS A 100 16.78 5.37 -10.46
CA LYS A 100 17.50 6.60 -10.79
C LYS A 100 16.68 7.54 -11.67
N LYS A 101 15.98 6.99 -12.68
CA LYS A 101 15.06 7.76 -13.52
C LYS A 101 13.93 8.38 -12.71
N LEU A 102 13.31 7.63 -11.80
CA LEU A 102 12.26 8.15 -10.92
C LEU A 102 12.77 9.25 -9.98
N GLU A 103 14.00 9.11 -9.48
CA GLU A 103 14.64 10.12 -8.65
C GLU A 103 14.89 11.42 -9.44
N ASP A 104 15.43 11.31 -10.66
CA ASP A 104 15.63 12.45 -11.56
C ASP A 104 14.31 13.15 -11.91
N GLU A 105 13.26 12.38 -12.24
CA GLU A 105 11.92 12.92 -12.54
C GLU A 105 11.30 13.62 -11.33
N ASN A 106 11.44 13.04 -10.13
CA ASN A 106 10.95 13.64 -8.89
C ASN A 106 11.70 14.94 -8.57
N GLN A 107 13.03 14.97 -8.74
CA GLN A 107 13.84 16.16 -8.52
C GLN A 107 13.52 17.28 -9.52
N GLU A 108 13.24 16.95 -10.77
CA GLU A 108 12.75 17.91 -11.76
C GLU A 108 11.35 18.43 -11.41
N ALA A 109 10.43 17.55 -10.99
CA ALA A 109 9.09 17.95 -10.54
C ALA A 109 9.15 18.89 -9.32
N ALA A 110 10.01 18.59 -8.35
CA ALA A 110 10.26 19.44 -7.19
C ALA A 110 10.77 20.83 -7.60
N ARG A 111 11.77 20.91 -8.50
CA ARG A 111 12.27 22.20 -9.00
C ARG A 111 11.20 23.03 -9.71
N ARG A 112 10.33 22.38 -10.50
CA ARG A 112 9.20 23.06 -11.15
C ARG A 112 8.19 23.59 -10.13
N LEU A 113 7.91 22.81 -9.09
CA LEU A 113 7.03 23.23 -8.00
C LEU A 113 7.62 24.43 -7.25
N GLU A 114 8.90 24.40 -6.90
CA GLU A 114 9.60 25.51 -6.24
C GLU A 114 9.52 26.80 -7.06
N SER A 115 9.77 26.73 -8.36
CA SER A 115 9.64 27.90 -9.25
C SER A 115 8.22 28.44 -9.28
N ALA A 116 7.22 27.56 -9.41
CA ALA A 116 5.82 27.97 -9.43
C ALA A 116 5.38 28.61 -8.11
N VAL A 117 5.83 28.07 -6.97
CA VAL A 117 5.57 28.65 -5.64
C VAL A 117 6.25 30.01 -5.50
N ALA A 118 7.50 30.16 -5.95
CA ALA A 118 8.21 31.44 -5.88
C ALA A 118 7.53 32.53 -6.71
N ASP A 119 7.04 32.20 -7.91
CA ASP A 119 6.30 33.14 -8.75
C ASP A 119 4.91 33.46 -8.19
N GLY A 120 4.24 32.46 -7.61
CA GLY A 120 2.99 32.65 -6.87
C GLY A 120 3.17 33.60 -5.68
N GLN A 121 4.26 33.46 -4.92
CA GLN A 121 4.57 34.33 -3.78
C GLN A 121 4.75 35.79 -4.21
N LYS A 122 5.52 36.05 -5.28
CA LYS A 122 5.71 37.41 -5.82
C LYS A 122 4.39 38.02 -6.28
N LEU A 123 3.53 37.22 -6.92
CA LEU A 123 2.21 37.70 -7.35
C LEU A 123 1.35 38.07 -6.14
N LEU A 124 1.39 37.25 -5.07
CA LEU A 124 0.65 37.48 -3.85
C LEU A 124 1.11 38.75 -3.13
N GLU A 125 2.42 39.02 -3.07
CA GLU A 125 2.98 40.28 -2.55
C GLU A 125 2.47 41.49 -3.33
N ARG A 126 2.43 41.41 -4.67
CA ARG A 126 1.91 42.51 -5.51
C ARG A 126 0.43 42.77 -5.27
N ILE A 127 -0.37 41.71 -5.10
CA ILE A 127 -1.79 41.83 -4.76
C ILE A 127 -1.94 42.47 -3.37
N GLN A 128 -1.15 42.03 -2.39
CA GLN A 128 -1.19 42.58 -1.04
C GLN A 128 -0.85 44.07 -1.02
N PHE A 129 0.18 44.49 -1.76
CA PHE A 129 0.55 45.90 -1.92
C PHE A 129 -0.58 46.72 -2.55
N ALA A 130 -1.18 46.23 -3.64
CA ALA A 130 -2.29 46.91 -4.30
C ALA A 130 -3.53 47.05 -3.38
N LEU A 131 -3.83 46.03 -2.58
CA LEU A 131 -4.91 46.07 -1.59
C LEU A 131 -4.60 47.09 -0.47
N GLU A 132 -3.35 47.18 -0.02
CA GLU A 132 -2.93 48.16 0.98
C GLU A 132 -3.08 49.60 0.46
N ASP A 133 -2.68 49.87 -0.78
CA ASP A 133 -2.85 51.18 -1.42
C ASP A 133 -4.32 51.55 -1.58
N ILE A 134 -5.17 50.61 -2.02
CA ILE A 134 -6.62 50.83 -2.10
C ILE A 134 -7.18 51.17 -0.72
N ALA A 135 -6.80 50.43 0.32
CA ALA A 135 -7.25 50.68 1.69
C ALA A 135 -6.82 52.08 2.18
N LYS A 136 -5.57 52.49 1.93
CA LYS A 136 -5.07 53.83 2.26
C LYS A 136 -5.88 54.93 1.57
N ILE A 137 -6.09 54.81 0.26
CA ILE A 137 -6.87 55.78 -0.52
C ILE A 137 -8.31 55.87 -0.02
N GLN A 138 -8.95 54.74 0.31
CA GLN A 138 -10.31 54.73 0.85
C GLN A 138 -10.41 55.42 2.22
N ILE A 139 -9.44 55.20 3.11
CA ILE A 139 -9.38 55.87 4.42
C ILE A 139 -9.22 57.38 4.21
N SER A 140 -8.21 57.80 3.44
CA SER A 140 -7.96 59.22 3.19
C SER A 140 -9.14 59.92 2.48
N SER A 141 -9.80 59.24 1.53
CA SER A 141 -11.00 59.77 0.86
C SER A 141 -12.14 59.98 1.85
N LYS A 142 -12.33 59.05 2.79
CA LYS A 142 -13.36 59.14 3.83
C LYS A 142 -13.07 60.28 4.82
N GLU A 143 -11.82 60.43 5.25
CA GLU A 143 -11.37 61.55 6.10
C GLU A 143 -11.58 62.90 5.42
N LEU A 144 -11.17 63.04 4.15
CA LEU A 144 -11.33 64.27 3.38
C LEU A 144 -12.82 64.63 3.19
N SER A 145 -13.66 63.61 2.93
CA SER A 145 -15.10 63.77 2.80
C SER A 145 -15.73 64.25 4.11
N GLN A 146 -15.28 63.72 5.25
CA GLN A 146 -15.78 64.09 6.57
C GLN A 146 -15.42 65.54 6.94
N VAL A 147 -14.19 65.98 6.65
CA VAL A 147 -13.76 67.38 6.84
C VAL A 147 -14.59 68.35 5.97
N LEU A 148 -14.87 67.98 4.72
CA LEU A 148 -15.70 68.79 3.82
C LEU A 148 -17.17 68.87 4.26
N THR A 149 -17.68 67.84 4.95
CA THR A 149 -19.04 67.85 5.51
C THR A 149 -19.14 68.61 6.83
N ASP A 150 -18.09 68.62 7.65
CA ASP A 150 -18.06 69.35 8.93
C ASP A 150 -17.76 70.85 8.76
N GLY A 151 -16.98 71.23 7.73
CA GLY A 151 -16.71 72.65 7.40
C GLY A 151 -17.88 73.42 6.76
N LYS A 152 -19.04 72.79 6.56
CA LYS A 152 -20.26 73.41 6.01
C LYS A 152 -21.36 73.68 7.06
N LYS A 153 -21.06 73.50 8.35
CA LYS A 153 -21.98 73.83 9.46
C LYS A 153 -21.60 75.14 10.14
#